data_AF-I3ZK77-F1
#
_entry.id   AF-I3ZK77-F1
#
_cell.length_a   1.000
_cell.length_b   1.000
_cell.length_c   1.000
_cell.angle_alpha   90.00
_cell.angle_beta   90.00
_cell.angle_gamma   90.00
#
_symmetry.space_group_name_H-M   'P 1'
#
loop_
_entity.id
_entity.type
_entity.pdbx_description
1 polymer ?
#
loop_
_entity_poly.entity_id
_entity_poly.type
_entity_poly.pdbx_seq_one_letter_code
_entity_poly.pdbx_strand_id
1 'polypeptide(L)'
;MRVTIEVSDAIIAQAAAAGMSPEAYAEQRIREHMAREAAAAQPKTEAEMRNFVDAMTRYSDSIPASPRGTYSREEIYSDRD
;
A
#
# COMPACT_ATOMS: atom_id res chain seq x y z
N MET A 1 29.05 12.45 11.12
CA MET A 1 27.80 12.09 11.82
C MET A 1 27.80 10.58 12.01
N ARG A 2 27.60 10.09 13.24
CA ARG A 2 27.55 8.64 13.54
C ARG A 2 26.13 8.32 13.99
N VAL A 3 25.47 7.39 13.29
CA VAL A 3 24.11 6.93 13.61
C VAL A 3 24.23 5.52 14.14
N THR A 4 23.69 5.27 15.32
CA THR A 4 23.62 3.94 15.93
C THR A 4 22.17 3.49 15.84
N ILE A 5 21.95 2.29 15.30
CA ILE A 5 20.62 1.73 15.09
C ILE A 5 20.62 0.36 15.74
N GLU A 6 19.64 0.10 16.61
CA GLU A 6 19.41 -1.24 17.13
C GLU A 6 18.67 -2.04 16.06
N VAL A 7 19.28 -3.15 15.65
CA VAL A 7 18.73 -4.07 14.66
C VAL A 7 18.24 -5.32 15.36
N SER A 8 17.00 -5.72 15.06
CA SER A 8 16.43 -6.96 15.60
C SER A 8 17.18 -8.19 15.06
N ASP A 9 17.17 -9.29 15.82
CA ASP A 9 17.76 -10.57 15.41
C ASP A 9 17.24 -11.08 14.05
N ALA A 10 16.01 -10.74 13.69
CA ALA A 10 15.43 -11.07 12.38
C ALA A 10 16.25 -10.49 11.22
N ILE A 11 16.79 -9.28 11.37
CA ILE A 11 17.63 -8.63 10.35
C ILE A 11 19.00 -9.29 10.29
N ILE A 12 19.55 -9.70 11.43
CA ILE A 12 20.82 -10.44 11.51
C ILE A 12 20.69 -11.79 10.79
N ALA A 13 19.59 -12.51 11.04
CA ALA A 13 19.31 -13.78 10.37
C ALA A 13 19.14 -13.61 8.85
N GLN A 14 18.46 -12.55 8.41
CA GLN A 14 18.31 -12.24 6.97
C GLN A 14 19.64 -11.86 6.32
N ALA A 15 20.49 -11.10 7.00
CA ALA A 15 21.83 -10.77 6.54
C ALA A 15 22.70 -12.03 6.38
N ALA A 16 22.67 -12.92 7.37
CA ALA A 16 23.37 -14.20 7.32
C ALA A 16 22.88 -15.08 6.16
N ALA A 17 21.57 -15.17 5.94
CA ALA A 17 20.98 -15.89 4.81
C ALA A 17 21.39 -15.31 3.45
N ALA A 18 21.63 -13.99 3.39
CA ALA A 18 22.14 -13.30 2.21
C ALA A 18 23.68 -13.37 2.07
N GLY A 19 24.39 -13.98 3.04
CA GLY A 19 25.85 -14.04 3.06
C GLY A 19 26.52 -12.67 3.29
N MET A 20 25.81 -11.73 3.91
CA MET A 20 26.24 -10.34 4.14
C MET A 20 26.42 -10.05 5.63
N SER A 21 27.24 -9.05 5.95
CA SER A 21 27.25 -8.51 7.32
C SER A 21 25.93 -7.78 7.62
N PRO A 22 25.47 -7.72 8.88
CA PRO A 22 24.27 -7.00 9.26
C PRO A 22 24.27 -5.53 8.81
N GLU A 23 25.43 -4.87 8.86
CA GLU A 23 25.60 -3.48 8.44
C GLU A 23 25.42 -3.32 6.92
N ALA A 24 26.10 -4.15 6.12
CA ALA A 24 25.99 -4.11 4.67
C ALA A 24 24.56 -4.42 4.20
N TYR A 25 23.91 -5.37 4.86
CA TYR A 25 22.52 -5.71 4.61
C TYR A 25 21.59 -4.53 4.95
N ALA A 26 21.75 -3.92 6.12
CA ALA A 26 20.94 -2.77 6.53
C ALA A 26 21.13 -1.57 5.57
N GLU A 27 22.37 -1.25 5.18
CA GLU A 27 22.67 -0.18 4.22
C GLU A 27 22.04 -0.43 2.84
N GLN A 28 22.05 -1.67 2.38
CA GLN A 28 21.38 -2.04 1.13
C GLN A 28 19.87 -1.79 1.23
N ARG A 29 19.23 -2.24 2.31
CA ARG A 29 17.78 -2.08 2.50
C ARG A 29 17.38 -0.61 2.62
N ILE A 30 18.19 0.20 3.30
CA ILE A 30 17.99 1.66 3.38
C ILE A 30 18.10 2.28 1.98
N ARG A 31 19.12 1.94 1.19
CA ARG A 31 19.25 2.44 -0.19
C ARG A 31 18.08 2.03 -1.07
N GLU A 32 17.65 0.78 -1.01
CA GLU A 32 16.50 0.28 -1.76
C GLU A 32 15.22 1.04 -1.38
N HIS A 33 15.01 1.28 -0.09
CA HIS A 33 13.86 2.06 0.38
C HIS A 33 13.91 3.50 -0.12
N MET A 34 15.06 4.17 0.04
CA MET A 34 15.25 5.55 -0.43
C MET A 34 15.05 5.67 -1.94
N ALA A 35 15.51 4.69 -2.73
CA ALA A 35 15.30 4.67 -4.17
C ALA A 35 13.81 4.52 -4.54
N ARG A 36 13.07 3.69 -3.80
CA ARG A 36 11.62 3.54 -3.99
C ARG A 36 10.86 4.80 -3.62
N GLU A 37 11.17 5.41 -2.49
CA GLU A 37 10.57 6.67 -2.05
C GLU A 37 10.87 7.79 -3.05
N ALA A 38 12.11 7.89 -3.54
CA ALA A 38 12.49 8.85 -4.57
C ALA A 38 11.72 8.63 -5.89
N ALA A 39 11.49 7.37 -6.28
CA ALA A 39 10.68 7.04 -7.45
C ALA A 39 9.20 7.38 -7.23
N ALA A 40 8.65 7.12 -6.04
CA ALA A 40 7.27 7.45 -5.68
C ALA A 40 7.03 8.96 -5.56
N ALA A 41 8.06 9.72 -5.17
CA ALA A 41 8.04 11.18 -5.11
C ALA A 41 8.12 11.83 -6.49
N GLN A 42 8.43 11.07 -7.55
CA GLN A 42 8.39 11.64 -8.89
C GLN A 42 6.95 11.94 -9.31
N PRO A 43 6.68 13.11 -9.91
CA PRO A 43 5.36 13.41 -10.44
C PRO A 43 5.02 12.38 -11.50
N LYS A 44 3.85 11.74 -11.36
CA LYS A 44 3.36 10.79 -12.35
C LYS A 44 3.32 11.45 -13.72
N THR A 45 3.77 10.73 -14.73
CA THR A 45 3.62 11.16 -16.13
C THR A 45 2.15 11.27 -16.48
N GLU A 46 1.84 12.07 -17.49
CA GLU A 46 0.47 12.22 -18.00
C GLU A 46 -0.14 10.86 -18.44
N ALA A 47 0.69 9.96 -18.98
CA ALA A 47 0.28 8.60 -19.33
C ALA A 47 -0.07 7.75 -18.10
N GLU A 48 0.70 7.84 -17.01
CA GLU A 48 0.40 7.13 -15.76
C GLU A 48 -0.85 7.69 -15.07
N MET A 49 -1.07 9.00 -15.13
CA MET A 49 -2.31 9.62 -14.66
C MET A 49 -3.52 9.16 -15.47
N ARG A 50 -3.43 9.10 -16.81
CA ARG A 50 -4.50 8.54 -17.65
C ARG A 50 -4.81 7.09 -17.29
N ASN A 51 -3.78 6.24 -17.22
CA ASN A 51 -3.94 4.84 -16.83
C ASN A 51 -4.56 4.68 -15.44
N PHE A 52 -4.21 5.56 -14.49
CA PHE A 52 -4.81 5.57 -13.17
C PHE A 52 -6.30 5.93 -13.22
N VAL A 53 -6.67 6.96 -13.99
CA VAL A 53 -8.08 7.35 -14.18
C VAL A 53 -8.86 6.23 -14.86
N ASP A 54 -8.32 5.64 -15.94
CA ASP A 54 -8.95 4.53 -16.65
C ASP A 54 -9.12 3.29 -15.77
N ALA A 55 -8.18 3.02 -14.86
CA ALA A 55 -8.30 1.93 -13.90
C ALA A 55 -9.41 2.18 -12.86
N MET A 56 -9.60 3.43 -12.43
CA MET A 56 -10.70 3.80 -11.53
C MET A 56 -12.06 3.72 -12.21
N THR A 57 -12.16 4.15 -13.46
CA THR A 57 -13.43 4.20 -14.20
C THR A 57 -13.80 2.89 -14.88
N ARG A 58 -12.87 1.92 -14.98
CA ARG A 58 -13.07 0.59 -15.61
C ARG A 58 -14.35 -0.13 -15.16
N TYR A 59 -14.77 0.06 -13.91
CA TYR A 59 -15.97 -0.58 -13.36
C TYR A 59 -17.08 0.42 -13.02
N SER A 60 -16.97 1.66 -13.50
CA SER A 60 -17.99 2.69 -13.28
C SER A 60 -19.35 2.26 -13.85
N ASP A 61 -19.35 1.55 -14.96
CA ASP A 61 -20.58 1.02 -15.60
C ASP A 61 -21.19 -0.18 -14.85
N SER A 62 -20.43 -0.76 -13.91
CA SER A 62 -20.90 -1.86 -13.05
C SER A 62 -21.43 -1.39 -11.71
N ILE A 63 -21.50 -0.07 -11.46
CA ILE A 63 -22.12 0.46 -10.25
C ILE A 63 -23.61 0.12 -10.33
N PRO A 64 -24.14 -0.73 -9.42
CA PRO A 64 -25.55 -1.07 -9.44
C PRO A 64 -26.38 0.21 -9.26
N ALA A 65 -27.46 0.34 -10.02
CA ALA A 65 -28.42 1.41 -9.78
C ALA A 65 -28.83 1.40 -8.31
N SER A 66 -28.91 2.58 -7.68
CA SER A 66 -29.36 2.67 -6.29
C SER A 66 -30.64 1.85 -6.11
N PRO A 67 -30.70 0.94 -5.12
CA PRO A 67 -31.92 0.20 -4.87
C PRO A 67 -33.06 1.20 -4.69
N ARG A 68 -34.15 1.00 -5.41
CA ARG A 68 -35.35 1.86 -5.33
C ARG A 68 -36.02 1.83 -3.95
N GLY A 69 -35.54 1.00 -3.03
CA GLY A 69 -35.99 0.93 -1.64
C GLY A 69 -35.07 1.73 -0.74
N THR A 70 -35.57 2.83 -0.19
CA THR A 70 -35.06 3.33 1.09
C THR A 70 -35.63 2.38 2.12
N TYR A 71 -34.80 1.54 2.77
CA TYR A 71 -35.29 0.72 3.87
C TYR A 71 -35.91 1.66 4.90
N SER A 72 -37.21 1.52 5.13
CA SER A 72 -37.89 2.33 6.13
C SER A 72 -37.43 1.88 7.51
N ARG A 73 -37.47 2.79 8.49
CA ARG A 73 -37.06 2.46 9.86
C ARG A 73 -37.90 1.31 10.42
N GLU A 74 -39.17 1.20 10.00
CA GLU A 74 -40.10 0.14 10.39
C GLU A 74 -39.72 -1.23 9.81
N GLU A 75 -39.18 -1.29 8.59
CA GLU A 75 -38.69 -2.53 7.96
C GLU A 75 -37.46 -3.11 8.66
N ILE A 76 -36.63 -2.25 9.25
CA ILE A 76 -35.39 -2.63 9.95
C ILE A 76 -35.68 -3.28 11.32
N TYR A 77 -36.83 -2.99 11.93
CA TYR A 77 -37.16 -3.45 13.28
C TYR A 77 -38.32 -4.47 13.36
N SER A 78 -38.82 -4.96 12.22
CA SER A 78 -40.00 -5.86 12.20
C SER A 78 -39.72 -7.32 12.56
N ASP A 79 -38.46 -7.73 12.77
CA ASP A 79 -38.11 -9.14 13.09
C ASP A 79 -37.73 -9.31 14.58
N ARG A 80 -38.62 -8.85 15.46
CA ARG A 80 -38.56 -9.12 16.91
C ARG A 80 -39.95 -9.38 17.48
N ASP A 81 -40.51 -10.55 17.16
CA ASP A 81 -41.50 -11.23 17.99
C ASP A 81 -40.98 -12.65 18.31
#